data_AF-N1UZP7-F1
#
_entry.id   AF-N1UZP7-F1
#
_cell.length_a   1.000
_cell.length_b   1.000
_cell.length_c   1.000
_cell.angle_alpha   90.00
_cell.angle_beta   90.00
_cell.angle_gamma   90.00
#
_symmetry.space_group_name_H-M   'P 1'
#
loop_
_entity.id
_entity.type
_entity.pdbx_description
1 polymer ?
#
loop_
_entity_poly.entity_id
_entity_poly.type
_entity_poly.pdbx_seq_one_letter_code
_entity_poly.pdbx_strand_id
1 'polypeptide(L)'
;VARIMAAALLGLAGAGVAVACAAVLADPYAAASSSIGEATGQVGQDAVVSATAFPVLGLASGLLMAAAAVWLVVAGRHWRTSRKYSAAAGPRKADGSPSDRGAVDEIDSWDQLSRGNDPTD
;
A
#
# COMPACT_ATOMS: atom_id res chain seq x y z
N VAL A 1 -3.77 5.55 9.46
CA VAL A 1 -4.10 4.10 9.41
C VAL A 1 -3.72 3.48 8.07
N ALA A 2 -4.21 3.99 6.93
CA ALA A 2 -3.90 3.47 5.60
C ALA A 2 -2.39 3.26 5.33
N ARG A 3 -1.51 4.20 5.72
CA ARG A 3 -0.05 4.05 5.57
C ARG A 3 0.52 2.82 6.29
N ILE A 4 -0.01 2.49 7.47
CA ILE A 4 0.48 1.37 8.28
C ILE A 4 0.01 0.07 7.65
N MET A 5 -1.22 0.03 7.14
CA MET A 5 -1.75 -1.11 6.39
C MET A 5 -0.92 -1.36 5.12
N ALA A 6 -0.65 -0.32 4.33
CA ALA A 6 0.18 -0.42 3.14
C ALA A 6 1.60 -0.94 3.46
N ALA A 7 2.23 -0.39 4.49
CA ALA A 7 3.55 -0.86 4.95
C ALA A 7 3.51 -2.31 5.45
N ALA A 8 2.49 -2.68 6.23
CA ALA A 8 2.35 -4.04 6.74
C ALA A 8 2.14 -5.06 5.61
N LEU A 9 1.24 -4.76 4.66
CA LEU A 9 0.99 -5.63 3.51
C LEU A 9 2.23 -5.76 2.63
N LEU A 10 2.92 -4.64 2.35
CA LEU A 10 4.16 -4.65 1.58
C LEU A 10 5.26 -5.47 2.27
N GLY A 11 5.42 -5.29 3.58
CA GLY A 11 6.41 -6.01 4.39
C GLY A 11 6.12 -7.50 4.46
N LEU A 12 4.86 -7.89 4.69
CA LEU A 12 4.43 -9.30 4.72
C LEU A 12 4.62 -9.96 3.34
N ALA A 13 4.26 -9.27 2.26
CA ALA A 13 4.48 -9.78 0.90
C ALA A 13 5.97 -9.97 0.61
N GLY A 14 6.82 -8.98 0.92
CA GLY A 14 8.27 -9.07 0.74
C GLY A 14 8.90 -10.19 1.56
N ALA A 15 8.51 -10.33 2.83
CA ALA A 15 8.98 -11.42 3.69
C ALA A 15 8.54 -12.80 3.18
N GLY A 16 7.29 -12.94 2.73
CA GLY A 16 6.79 -14.18 2.13
C GLY A 16 7.58 -14.59 0.88
N VAL A 17 7.86 -13.64 -0.01
CA VAL A 17 8.69 -13.88 -1.20
C VAL A 17 10.10 -14.30 -0.80
N ALA A 18 10.72 -13.59 0.16
CA ALA A 18 12.06 -13.92 0.63
C ALA A 18 12.14 -15.34 1.22
N VAL A 19 11.17 -15.71 2.07
CA VAL A 19 11.10 -17.05 2.67
C VAL A 19 10.89 -18.12 1.59
N ALA A 20 10.00 -17.89 0.63
CA ALA A 20 9.75 -18.83 -0.46
C ALA A 20 11.01 -19.05 -1.31
N CYS A 21 11.70 -17.98 -1.70
CA CYS A 21 12.94 -18.09 -2.47
C CYS A 21 14.07 -18.73 -1.65
N ALA A 22 14.17 -18.45 -0.35
CA ALA A 22 15.14 -19.09 0.53
C ALA A 22 14.89 -20.61 0.65
N ALA A 23 13.63 -21.04 0.72
CA ALA A 23 13.27 -22.45 0.73
C ALA A 23 13.69 -23.17 -0.56
N VAL A 24 13.49 -22.54 -1.72
CA VAL A 24 13.94 -23.06 -3.03
C VAL A 24 15.46 -23.18 -3.09
N LEU A 25 16.20 -22.22 -2.50
CA LEU A 25 17.66 -22.29 -2.45
C LEU A 25 18.18 -23.37 -1.49
N ALA A 26 17.44 -23.65 -0.40
CA ALA A 26 17.81 -24.66 0.58
C ALA A 26 17.57 -26.08 0.07
N ASP A 27 16.46 -26.31 -0.64
CA ASP A 27 16.14 -27.59 -1.26
C ASP A 27 15.44 -27.39 -2.61
N PRO A 28 16.21 -27.26 -3.71
CA PRO A 28 15.65 -27.07 -5.04
C PRO A 28 14.93 -28.31 -5.56
N TYR A 29 15.28 -29.51 -5.07
CA TYR A 29 14.64 -30.75 -5.49
C TYR A 29 13.23 -30.85 -4.90
N ALA A 30 13.08 -30.64 -3.59
CA ALA A 30 11.76 -30.64 -2.96
C ALA A 30 10.83 -29.59 -3.59
N ALA A 31 11.36 -28.41 -3.92
CA ALA A 31 10.59 -27.35 -4.59
C ALA A 31 10.12 -27.71 -6.01
N ALA A 32 10.89 -28.50 -6.76
CA ALA A 32 10.57 -28.88 -8.15
C ALA A 32 9.84 -30.23 -8.27
N SER A 33 9.89 -31.06 -7.23
CA SER A 33 9.38 -32.44 -7.24
C SER A 33 7.91 -32.56 -7.65
N SER A 34 7.05 -31.62 -7.21
CA SER A 34 5.63 -31.61 -7.57
C SER A 34 5.42 -31.30 -9.05
N SER A 35 6.09 -30.28 -9.60
CA SER A 35 5.93 -29.91 -11.02
C SER A 35 6.55 -30.98 -11.95
N ILE A 36 7.66 -31.59 -11.53
CA ILE A 36 8.28 -32.70 -12.27
C ILE A 36 7.33 -33.91 -12.27
N GLY A 37 6.72 -34.24 -11.12
CA GLY A 37 5.75 -35.32 -10.99
C GLY A 37 4.50 -35.10 -11.86
N GLU A 38 3.97 -33.88 -11.91
CA GLU A 38 2.85 -33.52 -12.79
C GLU A 38 3.20 -33.66 -14.28
N ALA A 39 4.40 -33.23 -14.69
CA ALA A 39 4.80 -33.26 -16.09
C ALA A 39 5.20 -34.65 -16.60
N THR A 40 5.82 -35.47 -15.74
CA THR A 40 6.40 -36.77 -16.14
C THR A 40 5.57 -37.97 -15.71
N GLY A 41 4.66 -37.81 -14.75
CA GLY A 41 3.93 -38.93 -14.14
C GLY A 41 4.83 -39.91 -13.36
N GLN A 42 6.11 -39.57 -13.14
CA GLN A 42 7.07 -40.36 -12.37
C GLN A 42 7.43 -39.63 -11.08
N VAL A 43 7.40 -40.35 -9.96
CA VAL A 43 7.75 -39.83 -8.63
C VAL A 43 9.07 -40.48 -8.18
N GLY A 44 10.06 -39.68 -7.76
CA GLY A 44 11.25 -40.18 -7.07
C GLY A 44 12.48 -40.48 -7.94
N GLN A 45 12.70 -39.79 -9.06
CA GLN A 45 13.98 -39.83 -9.77
C GLN A 45 14.92 -38.72 -9.25
N ASP A 46 16.20 -39.03 -9.04
CA ASP A 46 17.25 -38.06 -8.69
C ASP A 46 17.54 -37.16 -9.89
N ALA A 47 16.78 -36.08 -10.02
CA ALA A 47 17.05 -35.04 -11.00
C ALA A 47 18.13 -34.10 -10.45
N VAL A 48 19.21 -33.91 -11.20
CA VAL A 48 20.22 -32.89 -10.90
C VAL A 48 19.60 -31.52 -11.19
N VAL A 49 18.95 -30.94 -10.17
CA VAL A 49 18.33 -29.61 -10.27
C VAL A 49 19.38 -28.54 -9.98
N SER A 50 19.86 -27.90 -11.04
CA SER A 50 20.68 -26.70 -10.92
C SER A 50 19.78 -25.50 -10.62
N ALA A 51 19.95 -24.87 -9.46
CA ALA A 51 19.26 -23.64 -9.14
C ALA A 51 19.68 -22.54 -10.13
N THR A 52 18.73 -22.06 -10.95
CA THR A 52 18.94 -20.92 -11.84
C THR A 52 19.11 -19.64 -11.02
N ALA A 53 19.56 -18.52 -11.61
CA ALA A 53 19.78 -17.26 -10.87
C ALA A 53 18.49 -16.62 -10.29
N PHE A 54 17.32 -17.11 -10.67
CA PHE A 54 16.01 -16.52 -10.36
C PHE A 54 15.64 -16.50 -8.86
N PRO A 55 15.85 -17.56 -8.06
CA PRO A 55 15.54 -17.52 -6.63
C PRO A 55 16.40 -16.50 -5.87
N VAL A 56 17.64 -16.25 -6.31
CA VAL A 56 18.49 -15.21 -5.72
C VAL A 56 17.93 -13.82 -6.00
N LEU A 57 17.49 -13.56 -7.24
CA LEU A 57 16.84 -12.30 -7.61
C LEU A 57 15.51 -12.10 -6.87
N GLY A 58 14.73 -13.17 -6.71
CA GLY A 58 13.49 -13.15 -5.94
C GLY A 58 13.73 -12.87 -4.46
N LEU A 59 14.73 -13.52 -3.87
CA LEU A 59 15.15 -13.27 -2.48
C LEU A 59 15.58 -11.81 -2.28
N ALA A 60 16.43 -11.29 -3.18
CA ALA A 60 16.88 -9.90 -3.12
C ALA A 60 15.69 -8.93 -3.23
N SER A 61 14.75 -9.19 -4.14
CA SER A 61 13.54 -8.35 -4.32
C SER A 61 12.64 -8.39 -3.08
N GLY A 62 12.43 -9.57 -2.49
CA GLY A 62 11.65 -9.72 -1.25
C GLY A 62 12.26 -8.96 -0.07
N LEU A 63 13.59 -9.02 0.08
CA LEU A 63 14.32 -8.26 1.09
C LEU A 63 14.22 -6.74 0.84
N LEU A 64 14.32 -6.30 -0.42
CA LEU A 64 14.15 -4.89 -0.78
C LEU A 64 12.74 -4.40 -0.47
N MET A 65 11.70 -5.18 -0.75
CA MET A 65 10.31 -4.85 -0.38
C MET A 65 10.14 -4.72 1.14
N ALA A 66 10.70 -5.66 1.91
CA ALA A 66 10.66 -5.60 3.37
C ALA A 66 11.40 -4.35 3.89
N ALA A 67 12.57 -4.02 3.34
CA ALA A 67 13.31 -2.82 3.68
C ALA A 67 12.53 -1.54 3.33
N ALA A 68 11.88 -1.50 2.17
CA ALA A 68 11.03 -0.38 1.74
C ALA A 68 9.82 -0.20 2.67
N ALA A 69 9.21 -1.28 3.15
CA ALA A 69 8.13 -1.22 4.12
C ALA A 69 8.58 -0.59 5.45
N VAL A 70 9.75 -1.00 5.96
CA VAL A 70 10.36 -0.42 7.16
C VAL A 70 10.67 1.07 6.94
N TRP A 71 11.27 1.40 5.80
CA TRP A 71 11.61 2.77 5.46
C TRP A 71 10.37 3.67 5.33
N LEU A 72 9.29 3.18 4.72
CA LEU A 72 8.01 3.89 4.62
C LEU A 72 7.46 4.25 6.01
N VAL A 73 7.57 3.33 6.98
CA VAL A 73 7.14 3.59 8.36
C VAL A 73 8.04 4.62 9.03
N VAL A 74 9.37 4.55 8.86
CA VAL A 74 10.32 5.47 9.51
C VAL A 74 10.25 6.88 8.89
N ALA A 75 10.33 6.99 7.57
CA ALA A 75 10.31 8.27 6.85
C ALA A 75 8.92 8.93 6.90
N GLY A 76 7.86 8.14 6.74
CA GLY A 76 6.48 8.62 6.72
C GLY A 76 5.99 9.18 8.06
N ARG A 77 6.73 8.97 9.17
CA ARG A 77 6.43 9.59 10.48
C ARG A 77 6.50 11.12 10.45
N HIS A 78 7.34 11.69 9.59
CA HIS A 78 7.58 13.14 9.53
C HIS A 78 6.65 13.85 8.53
N TRP A 79 5.86 13.10 7.77
CA TRP A 79 5.01 13.67 6.73
C TRP A 79 3.76 14.28 7.36
N ARG A 80 3.52 15.57 7.10
CA ARG A 80 2.28 16.24 7.51
C ARG A 80 1.13 15.67 6.69
N THR A 81 0.13 15.12 7.37
CA THR A 81 -1.08 14.62 6.71
C THR A 81 -1.94 15.82 6.30
N SER A 82 -1.99 16.15 5.01
CA SER A 82 -2.90 17.18 4.51
C SER A 82 -4.32 16.62 4.47
N ARG A 83 -5.23 17.17 5.28
CA ARG A 83 -6.65 16.77 5.35
C ARG A 83 -7.53 17.37 4.26
N LYS A 84 -6.96 18.08 3.28
CA LYS A 84 -7.74 18.80 2.26
C LYS A 84 -8.59 17.88 1.37
N TYR A 85 -8.30 16.57 1.33
CA TYR A 85 -9.02 15.58 0.53
C TYR A 85 -9.46 14.33 1.30
N SER A 86 -9.47 14.35 2.63
CA SER A 86 -10.09 13.24 3.38
C SER A 86 -11.60 13.31 3.18
N ALA A 87 -12.14 12.41 2.36
CA ALA A 87 -13.59 12.24 2.21
C ALA A 87 -14.23 12.18 3.60
N ALA A 88 -15.14 13.11 3.88
CA ALA A 88 -15.80 13.27 5.16
C ALA A 88 -16.72 12.06 5.42
N ALA A 89 -16.15 10.96 5.89
CA ALA A 89 -16.90 9.84 6.45
C ALA A 89 -17.01 10.05 7.97
N GLY A 90 -17.90 10.94 8.38
CA GLY A 90 -18.22 11.19 9.78
C GLY A 90 -19.32 12.23 9.92
N PRO A 91 -20.26 12.08 10.87
CA PRO A 91 -21.37 13.02 11.02
C PRO A 91 -20.81 14.41 11.28
N ARG A 92 -21.18 15.36 10.42
CA ARG A 92 -20.80 16.77 10.48
C ARG A 92 -21.21 17.33 11.84
N LYS A 93 -20.28 17.34 12.80
CA LYS A 93 -20.42 18.20 13.98
C LYS A 93 -20.28 19.63 13.47
N ALA A 94 -21.24 20.47 13.81
CA ALA A 94 -21.24 21.89 13.50
C ALA A 94 -20.21 22.61 14.39
N ASP A 95 -18.92 22.33 14.21
CA ASP A 95 -17.83 23.14 14.75
C ASP A 95 -17.12 23.84 13.59
N GLY A 96 -17.81 24.83 13.01
CA GLY A 96 -17.31 25.64 11.90
C GLY A 96 -15.93 26.23 12.20
N SER A 97 -14.92 25.71 11.51
CA SER A 97 -13.61 26.35 11.37
C SER A 97 -13.80 27.73 10.72
N PRO A 98 -13.01 28.77 11.05
CA PRO A 98 -13.10 30.08 10.42
C PRO A 98 -13.06 30.05 8.88
N SER A 99 -12.45 29.01 8.30
CA SER A 99 -12.39 28.77 6.85
C SER A 99 -13.70 28.33 6.20
N ASP A 100 -14.63 27.72 6.97
CA ASP A 100 -15.94 27.28 6.45
C ASP A 100 -16.96 28.42 6.43
N ARG A 101 -16.74 29.49 7.21
CA ARG A 101 -17.60 30.69 7.17
C ARG A 101 -17.52 31.39 5.81
N GLY A 102 -16.33 31.46 5.21
CA GLY A 102 -16.14 32.14 3.92
C GLY A 102 -16.97 31.56 2.77
N ALA A 103 -17.16 30.23 2.71
CA ALA A 103 -17.93 29.60 1.64
C ALA A 103 -19.45 29.78 1.81
N VAL A 104 -19.94 29.86 3.04
CA VAL A 104 -21.35 30.15 3.34
C VAL A 104 -21.64 31.64 3.12
N ASP A 105 -20.75 32.51 3.58
CA ASP A 105 -20.85 33.96 3.39
C ASP A 105 -20.83 34.35 1.90
N GLU A 106 -20.06 33.63 1.07
CA GLU A 106 -20.02 33.87 -0.37
C GLU A 106 -21.37 33.51 -1.02
N ILE A 107 -21.97 32.36 -0.70
CA ILE A 107 -23.29 31.96 -1.22
C ILE A 107 -24.37 32.97 -0.79
N ASP A 108 -24.37 33.38 0.47
CA ASP A 108 -25.34 34.35 0.99
C ASP A 108 -25.21 35.73 0.33
N SER A 109 -24.02 36.11 -0.14
CA SER A 109 -23.78 37.36 -0.88
C SER A 109 -24.41 37.36 -2.28
N TRP A 110 -24.37 36.24 -3.00
CA TRP A 110 -25.04 36.09 -4.31
C TRP A 110 -26.57 36.04 -4.16
N ASP A 111 -27.04 35.45 -3.08
CA ASP A 111 -28.46 35.34 -2.75
C ASP A 111 -29.08 36.70 -2.40
N GLN A 112 -28.32 37.58 -1.75
CA GLN A 112 -28.72 38.95 -1.44
C GLN A 112 -28.86 39.82 -2.69
N LEU A 113 -27.94 39.69 -3.65
CA LEU A 113 -28.05 40.35 -4.97
C LEU A 113 -29.31 39.90 -5.72
N SER A 114 -29.64 38.62 -5.66
CA SER A 114 -30.85 38.05 -6.31
C SER A 114 -32.15 38.54 -5.65
N ARG A 115 -32.10 38.85 -4.35
CA ARG A 115 -33.20 39.44 -3.60
C ARG A 115 -33.26 40.98 -3.70
N GLY A 116 -32.33 41.59 -4.44
CA GLY A 116 -32.26 43.04 -4.65
C GLY A 116 -31.72 43.83 -3.47
N ASN A 117 -31.06 43.16 -2.51
CA ASN A 117 -30.44 43.80 -1.36
C ASN A 117 -28.98 44.08 -1.70
N ASP A 118 -28.71 45.26 -2.25
CA ASP A 118 -27.37 45.73 -2.59
C ASP A 118 -26.73 46.39 -1.35
N PRO A 119 -25.54 45.96 -0.89
CA PRO A 119 -24.86 46.56 0.27
C PRO A 119 -24.23 47.94 -0.01
N THR A 120 -24.50 48.56 -1.17
CA THR A 120 -23.97 49.87 -1.55
C THR A 120 -24.92 51.05 -1.25
N ASP A 121 -26.16 50.78 -0.81
CA ASP A 121 -27.07 51.76 -0.21
C ASP A 121 -26.88 51.86 1.32
#